data_AF-A0A0M1JFW9-F1
#
_entry.id   AF-A0A0M1JFW9-F1
#
_cell.length_a   1.000
_cell.length_b   1.000
_cell.length_c   1.000
_cell.angle_alpha   90.00
_cell.angle_beta   90.00
_cell.angle_gamma   90.00
#
_symmetry.space_group_name_H-M   'P 1'
#
loop_
_entity.id
_entity.type
_entity.pdbx_description
1 polymer ?
#
loop_
_entity_poly.entity_id
_entity_poly.type
_entity_poly.pdbx_seq_one_letter_code
_entity_poly.pdbx_strand_id
1 'polypeptide(L)'
;MISIVEVKNCICNNPNNWEIPFMEFVDDFRGHKYINLEEPFKISNDKFDALLASTIEYLCHEQRINTPEWVIKVPACTKPWFVAGIESLKAITLVESPLEFRIRKIFVLENFLDRV
;
A
#
# COMPACT_ATOMS: atom_id res chain seq x y z
N MET A 1 -12.12 -13.99 -1.77
CA MET A 1 -12.18 -12.61 -2.28
C MET A 1 -12.24 -11.74 -1.04
N ILE A 2 -11.09 -11.23 -0.61
CA ILE A 2 -11.00 -10.39 0.59
C ILE A 2 -11.20 -8.95 0.10
N SER A 3 -12.16 -8.24 0.67
CA SER A 3 -12.38 -6.83 0.38
C SER A 3 -11.23 -5.97 0.93
N ILE A 4 -10.99 -4.80 0.33
CA ILE A 4 -9.97 -3.89 0.86
C ILE A 4 -10.25 -3.46 2.31
N VAL A 5 -11.53 -3.41 2.69
CA VAL A 5 -11.97 -3.13 4.06
C VAL A 5 -11.54 -4.24 5.03
N GLU A 6 -11.70 -5.50 4.64
CA GLU A 6 -11.24 -6.66 5.43
C GLU A 6 -9.72 -6.69 5.55
N VAL A 7 -8.99 -6.46 4.44
CA VAL A 7 -7.51 -6.36 4.45
C VAL A 7 -7.06 -5.30 5.45
N LYS A 8 -7.68 -4.12 5.40
CA LYS A 8 -7.38 -3.03 6.34
C LYS A 8 -7.66 -3.43 7.78
N ASN A 9 -8.79 -4.08 8.05
CA ASN A 9 -9.14 -4.51 9.40
C ASN A 9 -8.13 -5.55 9.92
N CYS A 10 -7.70 -6.49 9.10
CA CYS A 10 -6.66 -7.47 9.46
C CYS A 10 -5.33 -6.79 9.80
N ILE A 11 -4.89 -5.83 8.98
CA ILE A 11 -3.68 -5.03 9.22
C ILE A 11 -3.79 -4.26 10.55
N CYS A 12 -4.90 -3.55 10.77
CA CYS A 12 -5.10 -2.74 11.97
C CYS A 12 -5.18 -3.57 13.26
N ASN A 13 -5.78 -4.77 13.19
CA ASN A 13 -5.95 -5.65 14.34
C ASN A 13 -4.66 -6.41 14.71
N ASN A 14 -3.77 -6.65 13.75
CA ASN A 14 -2.51 -7.37 13.95
C ASN A 14 -1.30 -6.59 13.40
N PRO A 15 -0.94 -5.44 14.01
CA PRO A 15 0.10 -4.56 13.48
C PRO A 15 1.52 -5.14 13.52
N ASN A 16 1.76 -6.26 14.21
CA ASN A 16 3.06 -6.94 14.23
C ASN A 16 3.26 -7.91 13.05
N ASN A 17 2.18 -8.32 12.38
CA ASN A 17 2.20 -9.28 11.27
C ASN A 17 1.37 -8.72 10.10
N TRP A 18 1.35 -7.40 9.95
CA TRP A 18 0.54 -6.71 8.95
C TRP A 18 0.99 -7.04 7.52
N GLU A 19 2.26 -7.42 7.35
CA GLU A 19 2.87 -7.77 6.07
C GLU A 19 2.16 -8.97 5.43
N ILE A 20 1.63 -9.89 6.23
CA ILE A 20 0.98 -11.12 5.75
C ILE A 20 -0.32 -10.77 4.97
N PRO A 21 -1.36 -10.19 5.59
CA PRO A 21 -2.58 -9.83 4.85
C PRO A 21 -2.31 -8.77 3.78
N PHE A 22 -1.27 -7.94 3.94
CA PHE A 22 -0.84 -6.98 2.92
C PHE A 22 -0.31 -7.67 1.67
N MET A 23 0.63 -8.62 1.79
CA MET A 23 1.20 -9.32 0.65
C MET A 23 0.23 -10.34 0.05
N GLU A 24 -0.68 -10.92 0.84
CA GLU A 24 -1.81 -11.71 0.31
C GLU A 24 -2.71 -10.85 -0.59
N PHE A 25 -3.00 -9.61 -0.18
CA PHE A 25 -3.73 -8.66 -1.01
C PHE A 25 -3.00 -8.32 -2.32
N VAL A 26 -1.69 -8.08 -2.26
CA VAL A 26 -0.85 -7.80 -3.45
C VAL A 26 -0.89 -8.98 -4.43
N ASP A 27 -0.77 -10.20 -3.92
CA ASP A 27 -0.86 -11.41 -4.72
C ASP A 27 -2.23 -11.60 -5.34
N ASP A 28 -3.31 -11.44 -4.56
CA ASP A 28 -4.68 -11.55 -5.03
C ASP A 28 -4.96 -10.52 -6.15
N PHE A 29 -4.41 -9.31 -6.02
CA PHE A 29 -4.52 -8.26 -7.03
C PHE A 29 -3.81 -8.66 -8.33
N ARG A 30 -2.59 -9.20 -8.24
CA ARG A 30 -1.79 -9.64 -9.40
C ARG A 30 -2.29 -10.94 -10.04
N GLY A 31 -2.85 -11.84 -9.24
CA GLY A 31 -3.21 -13.21 -9.61
C GLY A 31 -4.49 -13.38 -10.45
N HIS A 32 -5.29 -12.32 -10.62
CA HIS A 32 -6.60 -12.26 -11.30
C HIS A 32 -7.84 -12.66 -10.46
N LYS A 33 -8.57 -11.63 -10.00
CA LYS A 33 -10.03 -11.42 -10.16
C LYS A 33 -10.36 -10.07 -9.54
N TYR A 34 -11.13 -9.23 -10.25
CA TYR A 34 -11.71 -7.97 -9.78
C TYR A 34 -11.74 -7.85 -8.25
N ILE A 35 -10.76 -7.14 -7.69
CA ILE A 35 -10.86 -6.70 -6.31
C ILE A 35 -11.94 -5.63 -6.33
N ASN A 36 -12.96 -5.82 -5.50
CA ASN A 36 -13.99 -4.81 -5.32
C ASN A 36 -13.35 -3.60 -4.64
N LEU A 37 -12.90 -2.65 -5.45
CA LEU A 37 -12.43 -1.34 -5.04
C LEU A 37 -13.57 -0.30 -5.10
N GLU A 38 -14.83 -0.70 -5.25
CA GLU A 38 -15.95 0.25 -5.24
C GLU A 38 -16.20 0.81 -3.83
N GLU A 39 -15.95 0.00 -2.80
CA GLU A 39 -16.15 0.41 -1.41
C GLU A 39 -14.86 0.99 -0.80
N PRO A 40 -14.84 2.30 -0.48
CA PRO A 40 -13.71 2.91 0.19
C PRO A 40 -13.62 2.44 1.64
N PHE A 41 -12.42 2.23 2.15
CA PHE A 41 -12.22 2.03 3.58
C PHE A 41 -12.32 3.35 4.36
N LYS A 42 -12.78 3.27 5.62
CA LYS A 42 -12.84 4.42 6.52
C LYS A 42 -11.44 4.83 6.98
N ILE A 43 -11.00 6.06 6.70
CA ILE A 43 -9.70 6.59 7.18
C ILE A 43 -9.59 6.51 8.71
N SER A 44 -8.48 5.95 9.21
CA SER A 44 -8.26 5.70 10.64
C SER A 44 -6.79 5.61 11.06
N ASN A 45 -5.87 5.25 10.15
CA ASN A 45 -4.45 5.08 10.46
C ASN A 45 -3.63 5.64 9.29
N ASP A 46 -3.01 6.80 9.49
CA ASP A 46 -2.36 7.54 8.40
C ASP A 46 -1.31 6.72 7.65
N LYS A 47 -0.58 5.83 8.34
CA LYS A 47 0.42 4.94 7.74
C LYS A 47 -0.21 3.87 6.86
N PHE A 48 -1.10 3.05 7.42
CA PHE A 48 -1.68 1.93 6.68
C PHE A 48 -2.65 2.40 5.59
N ASP A 49 -3.32 3.53 5.81
CA ASP A 49 -4.20 4.14 4.81
C ASP A 49 -3.41 4.60 3.59
N ALA A 50 -2.33 5.36 3.84
CA ALA A 50 -1.43 5.81 2.79
C ALA A 50 -0.73 4.64 2.09
N LEU A 51 -0.32 3.61 2.83
CA LEU A 51 0.34 2.43 2.26
C LEU A 51 -0.59 1.65 1.34
N LEU A 52 -1.81 1.34 1.80
CA LEU A 52 -2.81 0.64 0.99
C LEU A 52 -3.18 1.46 -0.25
N ALA A 53 -3.39 2.77 -0.10
CA ALA A 53 -3.70 3.63 -1.24
C ALA A 53 -2.55 3.70 -2.27
N SER A 54 -1.30 3.82 -1.80
CA SER A 54 -0.11 3.78 -2.67
C SER A 54 0.01 2.45 -3.40
N THR A 55 -0.26 1.36 -2.70
CA THR A 55 -0.17 0.00 -3.26
C THR A 55 -1.27 -0.24 -4.30
N ILE A 56 -2.52 0.16 -4.01
CA ILE A 56 -3.61 0.07 -4.99
C ILE A 56 -3.28 0.88 -6.24
N GLU A 57 -2.84 2.13 -6.09
CA GLU A 57 -2.48 2.97 -7.23
C GLU A 57 -1.33 2.38 -8.05
N TYR A 58 -0.28 1.88 -7.37
CA TYR A 58 0.84 1.22 -8.01
C TYR A 58 0.39 -0.01 -8.82
N LEU A 59 -0.44 -0.88 -8.23
CA LEU A 59 -0.95 -2.08 -8.89
C LEU A 59 -1.93 -1.74 -10.03
N CYS A 60 -2.72 -0.68 -9.90
CA CYS A 60 -3.54 -0.16 -10.99
C CYS A 60 -2.67 0.30 -12.17
N HIS A 61 -1.58 1.02 -11.91
CA HIS A 61 -0.63 1.45 -12.95
C HIS A 61 0.11 0.25 -13.57
N GLU A 62 0.56 -0.70 -12.75
CA GLU A 62 1.20 -1.95 -13.17
C GLU A 62 0.31 -2.72 -14.17
N GLN A 63 -0.99 -2.82 -13.89
CA GLN A 63 -1.97 -3.51 -14.74
C GLN A 63 -2.65 -2.63 -15.81
N ARG A 64 -2.32 -1.33 -15.87
CA ARG A 64 -2.92 -0.34 -16.79
C ARG A 64 -4.44 -0.21 -16.66
N ILE A 65 -4.95 -0.27 -15.45
CA ILE A 65 -6.37 -0.03 -15.12
C ILE A 65 -6.54 1.31 -14.40
N ASN A 66 -7.76 1.85 -14.41
CA ASN A 66 -8.03 3.12 -13.76
C ASN A 66 -8.02 2.98 -12.24
N THR A 67 -7.27 3.85 -11.58
CA THR A 67 -7.29 4.00 -10.11
C THR A 67 -8.62 4.61 -9.67
N PRO A 68 -9.32 4.02 -8.68
CA PRO A 68 -10.55 4.59 -8.13
C PRO A 68 -10.33 5.99 -7.52
N GLU A 69 -11.29 6.90 -7.71
CA GLU A 69 -11.16 8.30 -7.27
C GLU A 69 -10.95 8.43 -5.75
N TRP A 70 -11.54 7.55 -4.95
CA TRP A 70 -11.38 7.58 -3.50
C TRP A 70 -9.94 7.27 -3.06
N VAL A 71 -9.20 6.44 -3.81
CA VAL A 71 -7.79 6.10 -3.53
C VAL A 71 -6.90 7.34 -3.66
N ILE A 72 -7.19 8.16 -4.68
CA ILE A 72 -6.49 9.42 -4.93
C ILE A 72 -6.76 10.42 -3.79
N LYS A 73 -7.96 10.38 -3.19
CA LYS A 73 -8.36 11.24 -2.07
C LYS A 73 -7.78 10.82 -0.72
N VAL A 74 -7.14 9.66 -0.61
CA VAL A 74 -6.50 9.23 0.64
C VAL A 74 -5.29 10.13 0.93
N PRO A 75 -5.23 10.78 2.11
CA PRO A 75 -4.16 11.71 2.43
C PRO A 75 -2.80 11.01 2.58
N ALA A 76 -1.74 11.76 2.31
CA ALA A 76 -0.37 11.36 2.63
C ALA A 76 -0.16 11.21 4.15
N CYS A 77 0.86 10.45 4.56
CA CYS A 77 1.23 10.39 5.97
C CYS A 77 1.60 11.77 6.52
N THR A 78 1.32 11.97 7.81
CA THR A 78 1.69 13.21 8.51
C THR A 78 3.21 13.38 8.50
N LYS A 79 3.93 12.29 8.80
CA LYS A 79 5.39 12.19 8.79
C LYS A 79 5.85 11.15 7.78
N PRO A 80 7.04 11.33 7.15
CA PRO A 80 7.69 10.29 6.36
C PRO A 80 7.71 8.94 7.07
N TRP A 81 7.29 7.89 6.38
CA TRP A 81 7.36 6.53 6.89
C TRP A 81 8.30 5.68 6.03
N PHE A 82 9.41 5.26 6.64
CA PHE A 82 10.37 4.32 6.07
C PHE A 82 10.00 2.91 6.51
N VAL A 83 9.43 2.11 5.62
CA VAL A 83 8.77 0.84 5.98
C VAL A 83 9.76 -0.16 6.56
N ALA A 84 10.98 -0.22 6.01
CA ALA A 84 12.03 -1.13 6.50
C ALA A 84 12.52 -0.81 7.93
N GLY A 85 12.33 0.41 8.42
CA GLY A 85 12.80 0.82 9.76
C GLY A 85 14.32 0.89 9.95
N ILE A 86 15.12 0.64 8.90
CA ILE A 86 16.58 0.62 8.95
C ILE A 86 17.14 1.98 8.51
N GLU A 87 17.88 2.65 9.40
CA GLU A 87 18.39 4.02 9.17
C GLU A 87 19.29 4.12 7.94
N SER A 88 20.19 3.15 7.74
CA SER A 88 21.13 3.13 6.62
C SER A 88 20.44 2.98 5.25
N LEU A 89 19.21 2.47 5.22
CA LEU A 89 18.44 2.30 3.97
C LEU A 89 17.62 3.53 3.59
N LYS A 90 17.49 4.55 4.46
CA LYS A 90 16.67 5.74 4.16
C LYS A 90 17.08 6.43 2.86
N ALA A 91 18.38 6.62 2.66
CA ALA A 91 18.90 7.26 1.44
C ALA A 91 18.53 6.46 0.18
N ILE A 92 18.58 5.13 0.26
CA ILE A 92 18.26 4.22 -0.85
C ILE A 92 16.75 4.28 -1.14
N THR A 93 15.92 4.11 -0.11
CA THR A 93 14.45 4.15 -0.26
C THR A 93 13.94 5.49 -0.81
N LEU A 94 14.61 6.62 -0.52
CA LEU A 94 14.26 7.92 -1.11
C LEU A 94 14.40 7.94 -2.64
N VAL A 95 15.39 7.22 -3.17
CA VAL A 95 15.68 7.13 -4.61
C VAL A 95 14.81 6.05 -5.26
N GLU A 96 14.68 4.89 -4.63
CA GLU A 96 14.02 3.72 -5.21
C GLU A 96 12.49 3.75 -5.10
N SER A 97 11.92 4.46 -4.13
CA SER A 97 10.47 4.43 -3.91
C SER A 97 9.69 4.85 -5.16
N PRO A 98 8.72 4.05 -5.62
CA PRO A 98 7.84 4.43 -6.71
C PRO A 98 7.06 5.71 -6.39
N LEU A 99 6.57 6.39 -7.43
CA LEU A 99 5.94 7.71 -7.30
C LEU A 99 4.72 7.66 -6.38
N GLU A 100 3.89 6.63 -6.52
CA GLU A 100 2.64 6.39 -5.82
C GLU A 100 2.84 6.34 -4.30
N PHE A 101 3.98 5.79 -3.86
CA PHE A 101 4.42 5.76 -2.47
C PHE A 101 5.02 7.10 -2.04
N ARG A 102 5.87 7.69 -2.87
CA ARG A 102 6.61 8.93 -2.57
C ARG A 102 5.69 10.12 -2.33
N ILE A 103 4.65 10.28 -3.14
CA ILE A 103 3.65 11.36 -2.97
C ILE A 103 2.89 11.25 -1.63
N ARG A 104 2.77 10.03 -1.09
CA ARG A 104 2.15 9.76 0.22
C ARG A 104 3.15 9.71 1.38
N LYS A 105 4.42 10.08 1.12
CA LYS A 105 5.55 10.03 2.06
C LYS A 105 5.83 8.62 2.60
N ILE A 106 5.56 7.60 1.81
CA ILE A 106 5.94 6.22 2.07
C ILE A 106 7.24 5.94 1.34
N PHE A 107 8.22 5.40 2.06
CA PHE A 107 9.53 5.09 1.54
C PHE A 107 9.83 3.60 1.68
N VAL A 108 9.96 2.95 0.53
CA VAL A 108 10.14 1.51 0.34
C VAL A 108 11.31 1.26 -0.62
N LEU A 109 11.83 0.05 -0.62
CA LEU A 109 12.77 -0.41 -1.65
C LEU A 109 12.01 -0.77 -2.93
N GLU A 110 12.71 -0.80 -4.07
CA GLU A 110 12.09 -1.13 -5.37
C GLU A 110 11.38 -2.48 -5.35
N ASN A 111 11.96 -3.47 -4.67
CA ASN A 111 11.45 -4.83 -4.57
C ASN A 111 10.42 -5.05 -3.44
N PHE A 112 9.87 -3.98 -2.85
CA PHE A 112 9.02 -4.09 -1.66
C PHE A 112 7.75 -4.92 -1.88
N LEU A 113 7.19 -4.88 -3.08
CA LEU A 113 6.00 -5.66 -3.43
C LEU A 113 6.34 -7.03 -4.04
N ASP A 114 7.62 -7.40 -4.15
CA ASP A 114 8.03 -8.66 -4.77
C ASP A 114 8.02 -9.81 -3.76
N ARG A 115 7.72 -11.02 -4.24
CA ARG A 115 7.94 -12.26 -3.50
C ARG A 115 9.29 -12.87 -3.90
N VAL A 116 10.11 -13.20 -2.91
CA VAL A 116 11.40 -13.88 -3.07
C VAL A 116 11.23 -15.39 -2.92
#